data_AF-A0A1H6YI31-F1
#
_entry.id   AF-A0A1H6YI31-F1
#
_cell.length_a   1.000
_cell.length_b   1.000
_cell.length_c   1.000
_cell.angle_alpha   90.00
_cell.angle_beta   90.00
_cell.angle_gamma   90.00
#
_symmetry.space_group_name_H-M   'P 1'
#
loop_
_entity.id
_entity.type
_entity.pdbx_description
1 polymer ?
#
loop_
_entity_poly.entity_id
_entity_poly.type
_entity_poly.pdbx_seq_one_letter_code
_entity_poly.pdbx_strand_id
1 'polypeptide(L)'
;MRFGCWLSGADIRALQRRIKRIEEAEKPKSSPFKTLFSSFDAWVERDVLPGIKSGALDRRDMVAVVAALRSWEADGTWEQAHAH
;
A
#
# COMPACT_ATOMS: atom_id res chain seq x y z
N MET A 1 -38.17 35.19 16.79
CA MET A 1 -36.79 34.68 16.98
C MET A 1 -36.82 33.17 17.01
N ARG A 2 -36.15 32.46 16.10
CA ARG A 2 -35.97 31.00 16.19
C ARG A 2 -34.52 30.69 15.85
N PHE A 3 -33.73 30.44 16.89
CA PHE A 3 -32.32 30.06 16.77
C PHE A 3 -32.20 28.62 16.25
N GLY A 4 -31.15 28.40 15.47
CA GLY A 4 -30.91 27.26 14.59
C GLY A 4 -30.99 25.89 15.26
N CYS A 5 -31.50 24.93 14.48
CA CYS A 5 -31.42 23.51 14.76
C CYS A 5 -29.94 23.10 14.77
N TRP A 6 -29.40 22.83 15.95
CA TRP A 6 -28.12 22.17 16.10
C TRP A 6 -28.24 20.74 15.58
N LEU A 7 -27.30 20.34 14.71
CA LEU A 7 -27.15 19.00 14.14
C LEU A 7 -27.47 17.92 15.19
N SER A 8 -28.42 17.04 14.89
CA SER A 8 -28.76 15.93 15.77
C SER A 8 -27.54 15.01 15.94
N GLY A 9 -27.50 14.20 17.02
CA GLY A 9 -26.42 13.23 17.18
C GLY A 9 -26.29 12.24 16.01
N ALA A 10 -27.37 12.02 15.23
CA ALA A 10 -27.32 11.23 14.01
C ALA A 10 -26.55 11.95 12.88
N ASP A 11 -26.71 13.26 12.77
CA ASP A 11 -26.00 14.09 11.79
C ASP A 11 -24.51 14.17 12.12
N ILE A 12 -24.15 14.30 13.41
CA ILE A 12 -22.75 14.26 13.86
C ILE A 12 -22.11 12.91 13.51
N ARG A 13 -22.81 11.78 13.74
CA ARG A 13 -22.31 10.44 13.38
C ARG A 13 -22.22 10.22 11.87
N ALA A 14 -23.09 10.85 11.08
CA ALA A 14 -23.01 10.81 9.62
C ALA A 14 -21.76 11.57 9.13
N LEU A 15 -21.48 12.73 9.72
CA LEU A 15 -20.29 13.53 9.44
C LEU A 15 -19.00 12.79 9.82
N GLN A 16 -18.93 12.22 11.03
CA GLN A 16 -17.76 11.45 11.48
C GLN A 16 -17.47 10.25 10.57
N ARG A 17 -18.50 9.53 10.11
CA ARG A 17 -18.32 8.42 9.15
C ARG A 17 -17.82 8.91 7.79
N ARG A 18 -18.21 10.10 7.37
CA ARG A 18 -17.75 10.70 6.11
C ARG A 18 -16.29 11.16 6.23
N ILE A 19 -15.92 11.79 7.34
CA ILE A 19 -14.53 12.17 7.65
C ILE A 19 -13.65 10.93 7.67
N LYS A 20 -14.04 9.89 8.42
CA LYS A 20 -13.29 8.62 8.47
C LYS A 20 -13.05 8.01 7.09
N ARG A 21 -14.07 8.02 6.19
CA ARG A 21 -13.89 7.52 4.82
C ARG A 21 -12.93 8.36 3.99
N ILE A 22 -12.93 9.68 4.19
CA ILE A 22 -11.99 10.59 3.51
C ILE A 22 -10.57 10.33 4.03
N GLU A 23 -10.39 10.27 5.35
CA GLU A 23 -9.11 9.95 5.98
C GLU A 23 -8.59 8.54 5.61
N GLU A 24 -9.48 7.57 5.39
CA GLU A 24 -9.11 6.23 4.93
C GLU A 24 -8.77 6.19 3.44
N ALA A 25 -9.42 7.02 2.61
CA ALA A 25 -9.11 7.14 1.18
C ALA A 25 -7.78 7.89 0.95
N GLU A 26 -7.47 8.89 1.77
CA GLU A 26 -6.23 9.66 1.68
C GLU A 26 -4.98 8.90 2.17
N LYS A 27 -5.14 7.72 2.79
CA LYS A 27 -4.00 6.91 3.23
C LYS A 27 -3.34 6.24 2.03
N PRO A 28 -2.01 6.42 1.83
CA PRO A 28 -1.27 5.68 0.80
C PRO A 28 -1.49 4.19 0.99
N LYS A 29 -1.95 3.50 -0.07
CA LYS A 29 -2.08 2.04 -0.01
C LYS A 29 -0.68 1.45 0.15
N SER A 30 -0.50 0.68 1.21
CA SER A 30 0.74 -0.09 1.41
C SER A 30 1.01 -1.00 0.21
N SER A 31 2.28 -1.14 -0.17
CA SER A 31 2.66 -2.03 -1.26
C SER A 31 2.44 -3.50 -0.92
N PRO A 32 2.25 -4.37 -1.94
CA PRO A 32 2.03 -5.80 -1.72
C PRO A 32 3.22 -6.43 -1.00
N PHE A 33 4.43 -5.92 -1.23
CA PHE A 33 5.64 -6.38 -0.57
C PHE A 33 5.60 -6.11 0.94
N LYS A 34 5.20 -4.90 1.35
CA LYS A 34 4.99 -4.57 2.77
C LYS A 34 3.88 -5.42 3.40
N THR A 35 2.78 -5.66 2.67
CA THR A 35 1.62 -6.39 3.19
C THR A 35 1.85 -7.89 3.31
N LEU A 36 2.48 -8.52 2.31
CA LEU A 36 2.60 -9.99 2.21
C LEU A 36 3.93 -10.52 2.75
N PHE A 37 4.98 -9.70 2.71
CA PHE A 37 6.34 -10.11 3.03
C PHE A 37 6.98 -9.28 4.14
N SER A 38 6.25 -8.35 4.76
CA SER A 38 6.74 -7.32 5.69
C SER A 38 7.65 -6.25 5.06
N SER A 39 8.48 -6.62 4.09
CA SER A 39 9.28 -5.71 3.28
C SER A 39 9.64 -6.32 1.92
N PHE A 40 10.07 -5.48 0.99
CA PHE A 40 10.62 -5.94 -0.29
C PHE A 40 11.86 -6.82 -0.08
N ASP A 41 12.74 -6.45 0.85
CA ASP A 41 13.98 -7.18 1.14
C ASP A 41 13.69 -8.57 1.70
N ALA A 42 12.69 -8.68 2.58
CA ALA A 42 12.27 -9.96 3.14
C ALA A 42 11.73 -10.92 2.06
N TRP A 43 11.04 -10.41 1.03
CA TRP A 43 10.66 -11.22 -0.13
C TRP A 43 11.89 -11.72 -0.90
N VAL A 44 12.86 -10.84 -1.17
CA VAL A 44 14.09 -11.21 -1.87
C VAL A 44 14.85 -12.30 -1.11
N GLU A 45 14.98 -12.15 0.20
CA GLU A 45 15.71 -13.09 1.06
C GLU A 45 15.01 -14.43 1.22
N ARG A 46 13.68 -14.42 1.39
CA ARG A 46 12.90 -15.62 1.69
C ARG A 46 12.57 -16.46 0.47
N ASP A 47 12.34 -15.82 -0.68
CA ASP A 47 11.79 -16.51 -1.84
C ASP A 47 12.74 -16.46 -3.06
N VAL A 48 13.27 -15.27 -3.38
CA VAL A 48 14.11 -15.10 -4.59
C VAL A 48 15.47 -15.79 -4.42
N LEU A 49 16.19 -15.51 -3.33
CA LEU A 49 17.52 -16.11 -3.13
C LEU A 49 17.46 -17.64 -3.01
N PRO A 50 16.52 -18.25 -2.27
CA PRO A 50 16.39 -19.70 -2.26
C PRO A 50 15.98 -20.29 -3.62
N GLY A 51 15.09 -19.62 -4.37
CA GLY A 51 14.72 -20.04 -5.72
C GLY A 51 15.88 -20.01 -6.71
N ILE A 52 16.77 -19.02 -6.62
CA ILE A 52 18.01 -18.98 -7.40
C ILE A 52 18.94 -20.13 -6.99
N LYS A 53 19.11 -20.36 -5.68
CA LYS A 53 19.99 -21.42 -5.16
C LYS A 53 19.52 -22.82 -5.54
N SER A 54 18.22 -23.05 -5.60
CA SER A 54 17.63 -24.33 -6.01
C SER A 54 17.60 -24.53 -7.53
N GLY A 55 17.89 -23.49 -8.32
CA GLY A 55 17.77 -23.50 -9.77
C GLY A 55 16.33 -23.38 -10.29
N ALA A 56 15.36 -23.15 -9.40
CA ALA A 56 13.97 -22.90 -9.79
C ALA A 56 13.78 -21.51 -10.45
N LEU A 57 14.68 -20.57 -10.15
CA LEU A 57 14.71 -19.24 -10.75
C LEU A 57 16.06 -19.00 -11.43
N ASP A 58 16.02 -18.41 -12.62
CA ASP A 58 17.24 -17.97 -13.28
C ASP A 58 17.84 -16.74 -12.58
N ARG A 59 19.15 -16.77 -12.36
CA ARG A 59 19.86 -15.72 -11.64
C ARG A 59 19.86 -14.39 -12.40
N ARG A 60 20.07 -14.42 -13.72
CA ARG A 60 20.20 -13.19 -14.53
C ARG A 60 18.86 -12.51 -14.66
N ASP A 61 17.82 -13.28 -14.92
CA ASP A 61 16.45 -12.77 -15.04
C ASP A 61 15.98 -12.16 -13.71
N MET A 62 16.20 -12.87 -12.59
CA MET A 62 15.79 -12.37 -11.29
C MET A 62 16.53 -11.10 -10.85
N VAL A 63 17.78 -10.87 -11.29
CA VAL A 63 18.47 -9.61 -11.04
C VAL A 63 17.74 -8.44 -11.72
N ALA A 64 17.32 -8.61 -12.97
CA ALA A 64 16.56 -7.58 -13.70
C ALA A 64 15.19 -7.33 -13.07
N VAL A 65 14.47 -8.40 -12.69
CA VAL A 65 13.17 -8.32 -12.04
C VAL A 65 13.26 -7.61 -10.69
N VAL A 66 14.21 -7.99 -9.83
CA VAL A 66 14.40 -7.36 -8.52
C VAL A 66 14.78 -5.89 -8.66
N ALA A 67 15.63 -5.54 -9.63
CA ALA A 67 15.98 -4.15 -9.88
C ALA A 67 14.78 -3.30 -10.32
N ALA A 68 13.96 -3.81 -11.26
CA ALA A 68 12.77 -3.11 -11.75
C ALA A 68 11.75 -2.90 -10.63
N LEU A 69 11.44 -3.94 -9.85
CA LEU A 69 10.48 -3.85 -8.76
C LEU A 69 10.98 -2.97 -7.61
N ARG A 70 12.28 -2.98 -7.33
CA ARG A 70 12.87 -2.05 -6.35
C ARG A 70 12.78 -0.60 -6.80
N SER A 71 12.94 -0.32 -8.10
CA SER A 71 12.68 1.03 -8.64
C SER A 71 11.23 1.43 -8.36
N TRP A 72 10.27 0.59 -8.74
CA TRP A 72 8.84 0.87 -8.53
C TRP A 72 8.42 1.10 -7.07
N GLU A 73 9.08 0.44 -6.11
CA GLU A 73 8.86 0.70 -4.69
C GLU A 73 9.48 2.03 -4.22
N ALA A 74 10.60 2.45 -4.82
CA ALA A 74 11.37 3.61 -4.39
C ALA A 74 10.93 4.93 -5.05
N ASP A 75 10.51 4.89 -6.32
CA ASP A 75 10.09 6.05 -7.10
C ASP A 75 8.64 6.48 -6.84
N GLY A 76 7.94 5.75 -5.96
CA GLY A 76 6.56 6.02 -5.60
C GLY A 76 5.57 5.65 -6.71
N THR A 77 5.97 4.89 -7.74
CA THR A 77 5.07 4.41 -8.80
C THR A 77 3.89 3.65 -8.22
N TRP A 78 4.13 2.82 -7.19
CA TRP A 78 3.05 2.14 -6.48
C TRP A 78 2.07 3.13 -5.81
N GLU A 79 2.60 4.12 -5.11
CA GLU A 79 1.79 5.13 -4.42
C GLU A 79 0.98 5.97 -5.41
N GLN A 80 1.59 6.36 -6.54
CA GLN A 80 0.93 7.11 -7.62
C GLN A 80 -0.16 6.30 -8.32
N ALA A 81 0.09 5.02 -8.61
CA ALA A 81 -0.89 4.13 -9.25
C ALA A 81 -2.13 3.87 -8.37
N HIS A 82 -2.02 4.12 -7.06
CA HIS A 82 -3.05 3.83 -6.07
C HIS A 82 -3.50 5.05 -5.25
N ALA A 83 -3.09 6.25 -5.63
CA ALA A 83 -3.60 7.51 -5.12
C ALA A 83 -5.00 7.77 -5.73
N HIS A 84 -6.06 7.44 -5.00
CA HIS A 84 -7.45 7.69 -5.40
C HIS A 84 -8.25 8.27 -4.25
#